data_AF-A0A1P8KLR2-F1
#
_entry.id   AF-A0A1P8KLR2-F1
#
_cell.length_a   1.000
_cell.length_b   1.000
_cell.length_c   1.000
_cell.angle_alpha   90.00
_cell.angle_beta   90.00
_cell.angle_gamma   90.00
#
_symmetry.space_group_name_H-M   'P 1'
#
loop_
_entity.id
_entity.type
_entity.pdbx_description
1 polymer ?
#
loop_
_entity_poly.entity_id
_entity_poly.type
_entity_poly.pdbx_seq_one_letter_code
_entity_poly.pdbx_strand_id
1 'polypeptide(L)'
;MLLIDDATKKQFKKFCEKNKPKDMETAIKYFTIFGGLDIKIDTTIPLKELIEKEILNKYSYLKNELTLFTGGYNVDQAILSGIALGDRRTTTSFKRAFVSFEEGMKCVEKLSERGVIEVEASQHFITNQRGDNKVAKKLLFTTPFLRFWYAFISPIYKGIKEGKYEEFYKNYENREAEFTDFVFEELCLELLTDLYKDDKLKNSGKYWDENNNIDLIARTTSGKLIAASCKYSNSKVKKSELTNLKNTCKEIGFEPDIFVLFTKTGFSNELKSLKGDTLKLYTEKSFKLLLED
;
A
#
# COMPACT_ATOMS: atom_id res chain seq x y z
N MET A 1 -6.14 -16.07 -12.42
CA MET A 1 -5.86 -14.68 -12.84
C MET A 1 -5.41 -13.82 -11.66
N LEU A 2 -6.13 -13.81 -10.54
CA LEU A 2 -5.76 -13.03 -9.36
C LEU A 2 -5.07 -13.90 -8.29
N LEU A 3 -4.05 -13.35 -7.63
CA LEU A 3 -3.26 -13.99 -6.58
C LEU A 3 -3.68 -13.48 -5.19
N ILE A 4 -4.96 -13.59 -4.86
CA ILE A 4 -5.55 -13.05 -3.62
C ILE A 4 -5.08 -13.76 -2.34
N ASP A 5 -4.62 -15.01 -2.45
CA ASP A 5 -4.17 -15.82 -1.30
C ASP A 5 -2.66 -15.67 -1.00
N ASP A 6 -1.94 -14.87 -1.79
CA ASP A 6 -0.52 -14.66 -1.62
C ASP A 6 -0.24 -13.37 -0.83
N ALA A 7 0.66 -13.43 0.15
CA ALA A 7 1.17 -12.22 0.81
C ALA A 7 1.85 -11.25 -0.18
N THR A 8 1.88 -9.96 0.15
CA THR A 8 2.45 -8.89 -0.71
C THR A 8 3.86 -9.22 -1.20
N LYS A 9 4.76 -9.68 -0.31
CA LYS A 9 6.11 -10.12 -0.72
C LYS A 9 6.09 -11.21 -1.79
N LYS A 10 5.23 -12.23 -1.63
CA LYS A 10 5.12 -13.35 -2.58
C LYS A 10 4.56 -12.89 -3.93
N GLN A 11 3.56 -12.00 -3.93
CA GLN A 11 3.07 -11.38 -5.15
C GLN A 11 4.15 -10.55 -5.85
N PHE A 12 4.92 -9.76 -5.10
CA PHE A 12 6.00 -8.94 -5.64
C PHE A 12 7.13 -9.78 -6.26
N LYS A 13 7.54 -10.85 -5.57
CA LYS A 13 8.55 -11.81 -6.07
C LYS A 13 8.08 -12.49 -7.36
N LYS A 14 6.87 -13.05 -7.38
CA LYS A 14 6.27 -13.63 -8.59
C LYS A 14 6.18 -12.64 -9.75
N PHE A 15 5.78 -11.39 -9.47
CA PHE A 15 5.73 -10.34 -10.49
C PHE A 15 7.12 -10.05 -11.07
N CYS A 16 8.14 -9.92 -10.22
CA CYS A 16 9.51 -9.64 -10.66
C CYS A 16 10.11 -10.81 -11.45
N GLU A 17 9.95 -12.05 -10.98
CA GLU A 17 10.41 -13.27 -11.67
C GLU A 17 9.76 -13.41 -13.05
N LYS A 18 8.44 -13.20 -13.10
CA LYS A 18 7.69 -13.29 -14.35
C LYS A 18 8.04 -12.15 -15.31
N ASN A 19 8.13 -10.90 -14.86
CA ASN A 19 8.18 -9.74 -15.76
C ASN A 19 9.57 -9.11 -15.94
N LYS A 20 10.56 -9.54 -15.15
CA LYS A 20 11.97 -9.14 -15.27
C LYS A 20 12.18 -7.62 -15.44
N PRO A 21 11.67 -6.78 -14.51
CA PRO A 21 11.86 -5.33 -14.58
C PRO A 21 13.34 -4.94 -14.58
N LYS A 22 13.69 -3.89 -15.34
CA LYS A 22 15.08 -3.43 -15.49
C LYS A 22 15.75 -2.98 -14.19
N ASP A 23 14.96 -2.44 -13.26
CA ASP A 23 15.38 -1.94 -11.96
C ASP A 23 14.22 -2.00 -10.95
N MET A 24 14.52 -1.76 -9.66
CA MET A 24 13.51 -1.82 -8.60
C MET A 24 12.49 -0.67 -8.66
N GLU A 25 12.86 0.49 -9.21
CA GLU A 25 11.91 1.57 -9.42
C GLU A 25 10.82 1.15 -10.41
N THR A 26 11.21 0.56 -11.53
CA THR A 26 10.31 -0.01 -12.53
C THR A 26 9.50 -1.15 -11.93
N ALA A 27 10.13 -2.03 -11.14
CA ALA A 27 9.46 -3.13 -10.47
C ALA A 27 8.30 -2.64 -9.58
N ILE A 28 8.60 -1.71 -8.66
CA ILE A 28 7.61 -1.14 -7.73
C ILE A 28 6.53 -0.40 -8.51
N LYS A 29 6.90 0.46 -9.46
CA LYS A 29 5.94 1.24 -10.24
C LYS A 29 4.93 0.37 -10.99
N TYR A 30 5.39 -0.70 -11.63
CA TYR A 30 4.52 -1.56 -12.43
C TYR A 30 3.74 -2.54 -11.53
N PHE A 31 4.35 -3.00 -10.44
CA PHE A 31 3.68 -3.83 -9.44
C PHE A 31 2.50 -3.10 -8.76
N THR A 32 2.59 -1.79 -8.56
CA THR A 32 1.46 -0.99 -8.04
C THR A 32 0.19 -1.11 -8.89
N ILE A 33 0.33 -1.39 -10.19
CA ILE A 33 -0.78 -1.51 -11.13
C ILE A 33 -1.13 -2.98 -11.38
N PHE A 34 -0.14 -3.80 -11.71
CA PHE A 34 -0.34 -5.19 -12.13
C PHE A 34 -0.14 -6.22 -11.01
N GLY A 35 0.21 -5.78 -9.81
CA GLY A 35 0.45 -6.65 -8.66
C GLY A 35 -0.80 -7.45 -8.31
N GLY A 36 -0.61 -8.75 -8.14
CA GLY A 36 -1.69 -9.71 -7.92
C GLY A 36 -2.35 -10.21 -9.20
N LEU A 37 -2.00 -9.72 -10.39
CA LEU A 37 -2.34 -10.38 -11.64
C LEU A 37 -1.26 -11.40 -12.03
N ASP A 38 -1.71 -12.58 -12.45
CA ASP A 38 -0.86 -13.59 -13.06
C ASP A 38 -0.62 -13.27 -14.56
N ILE A 39 0.06 -12.15 -14.82
CA ILE A 39 0.25 -11.61 -16.17
C ILE A 39 1.74 -11.50 -16.55
N LYS A 40 2.03 -11.76 -17.82
CA LYS A 40 3.34 -11.52 -18.44
C LYS A 40 3.28 -10.23 -19.27
N ILE A 41 4.06 -9.24 -18.89
CA ILE A 41 4.21 -7.95 -19.56
C ILE A 41 5.68 -7.66 -19.88
N ASP A 42 5.90 -6.84 -20.90
CA ASP A 42 7.21 -6.28 -21.20
C ASP A 42 7.33 -4.90 -20.55
N THR A 43 8.11 -4.83 -19.46
CA THR A 43 8.28 -3.60 -18.67
C THR A 43 9.14 -2.53 -19.35
N THR A 44 9.63 -2.80 -20.57
CA THR A 44 10.28 -1.78 -21.41
C THR A 44 9.26 -0.89 -22.16
N ILE A 45 8.03 -1.39 -22.35
CA ILE A 45 6.92 -0.65 -22.93
C ILE A 45 6.39 0.38 -21.91
N PRO A 46 6.07 1.62 -22.30
CA PRO A 46 5.52 2.63 -21.39
C PRO A 46 4.29 2.14 -20.62
N LEU A 47 4.26 2.42 -19.31
CA LEU A 47 3.20 1.95 -18.41
C LEU A 47 1.77 2.26 -18.92
N LYS A 48 1.56 3.45 -19.49
CA LYS A 48 0.24 3.85 -20.04
C LYS A 48 -0.22 2.92 -21.17
N GLU A 49 0.68 2.57 -22.08
CA GLU A 49 0.37 1.66 -23.19
C GLU A 49 0.03 0.25 -22.68
N LEU A 50 0.74 -0.22 -21.65
CA LEU A 50 0.42 -1.50 -21.01
C LEU A 50 -0.92 -1.45 -20.27
N ILE A 51 -1.22 -0.36 -19.57
CA ILE A 51 -2.53 -0.18 -18.93
C ILE A 51 -3.64 -0.24 -19.99
N GLU A 52 -3.49 0.48 -21.09
CA GLU A 52 -4.48 0.47 -22.16
C GLU A 52 -4.67 -0.93 -22.75
N LYS A 53 -3.55 -1.57 -23.15
CA LYS A 53 -3.56 -2.88 -23.80
C LYS A 53 -4.05 -4.00 -22.89
N GLU A 54 -3.56 -4.04 -21.65
CA GLU A 54 -3.77 -5.16 -20.74
C GLU A 54 -4.96 -4.97 -19.80
N ILE A 55 -5.45 -3.72 -19.63
CA ILE A 55 -6.55 -3.41 -18.72
C ILE A 55 -7.73 -2.78 -19.46
N LEU A 56 -7.55 -1.61 -20.07
CA LEU A 56 -8.68 -0.83 -20.62
C LEU A 56 -9.35 -1.55 -21.80
N ASN A 57 -8.55 -2.00 -22.76
CA ASN A 57 -9.01 -2.77 -23.94
C ASN A 57 -9.58 -4.14 -23.56
N LYS A 58 -9.25 -4.64 -22.36
CA LYS A 58 -9.71 -5.94 -21.84
C LYS A 58 -10.79 -5.78 -20.76
N TYR A 59 -11.39 -4.60 -20.62
CA TYR A 59 -12.33 -4.27 -19.55
C TYR A 59 -13.45 -5.31 -19.36
N SER A 60 -14.14 -5.72 -20.44
CA SER A 60 -15.27 -6.65 -20.34
C SER A 60 -14.84 -8.01 -19.77
N TYR A 61 -13.67 -8.51 -20.18
CA TYR A 61 -13.11 -9.76 -19.67
C TYR A 61 -12.74 -9.62 -18.19
N LEU A 62 -11.96 -8.58 -17.85
CA LEU A 62 -11.50 -8.36 -16.47
C LEU A 62 -12.66 -8.12 -15.51
N LYS A 63 -13.70 -7.38 -15.93
CA LYS A 63 -14.89 -7.16 -15.12
C LYS A 63 -15.58 -8.46 -14.75
N ASN A 64 -15.77 -9.36 -15.71
CA ASN A 64 -16.42 -10.65 -15.48
C ASN A 64 -15.61 -11.47 -14.48
N GLU A 65 -14.29 -11.58 -14.70
CA GLU A 65 -13.38 -12.29 -13.79
C GLU A 65 -13.40 -11.70 -12.38
N LEU A 66 -13.30 -10.38 -12.23
CA LEU A 66 -13.27 -9.71 -10.92
C LEU A 66 -14.58 -9.90 -10.16
N THR A 67 -15.71 -9.89 -10.86
CA THR A 67 -17.05 -10.06 -10.26
C THR A 67 -17.21 -11.46 -9.63
N LEU A 68 -16.48 -12.47 -10.10
CA LEU A 68 -16.45 -13.80 -9.47
C LEU A 68 -15.91 -13.75 -8.04
N PHE A 69 -14.93 -12.87 -7.79
CA PHE A 69 -14.31 -12.70 -6.47
C PHE A 69 -15.05 -11.64 -5.63
N THR A 70 -15.32 -10.47 -6.19
CA THR A 70 -15.87 -9.33 -5.44
C THR A 70 -17.40 -9.37 -5.33
N GLY A 71 -18.06 -10.22 -6.11
CA GLY A 71 -19.52 -10.32 -6.16
C GLY A 71 -20.18 -9.21 -6.97
N GLY A 72 -21.45 -9.40 -7.35
CA GLY A 72 -22.23 -8.43 -8.11
C GLY A 72 -23.06 -7.45 -7.27
N TYR A 73 -22.94 -7.46 -5.95
CA TYR A 73 -23.75 -6.59 -5.08
C TYR A 73 -23.25 -5.16 -5.17
N ASN A 74 -24.13 -4.23 -5.54
CA ASN A 74 -23.75 -2.83 -5.80
C ASN A 74 -23.09 -2.15 -4.60
N VAL A 75 -23.48 -2.52 -3.38
CA VAL A 75 -22.91 -1.96 -2.14
C VAL A 75 -21.47 -2.44 -1.93
N ASP A 76 -21.16 -3.72 -2.22
CA ASP A 76 -19.78 -4.24 -2.16
C ASP A 76 -18.88 -3.41 -3.09
N GLN A 77 -19.34 -3.15 -4.33
CA GLN A 77 -18.60 -2.36 -5.32
C GLN A 77 -18.42 -0.90 -4.88
N ALA A 78 -19.43 -0.31 -4.25
CA ALA A 78 -19.38 1.06 -3.73
C ALA A 78 -18.40 1.16 -2.55
N ILE A 79 -18.39 0.19 -1.64
CA ILE A 79 -17.46 0.13 -0.51
C ILE A 79 -16.03 -0.04 -1.01
N LEU A 80 -15.77 -0.97 -1.94
CA LEU A 80 -14.44 -1.16 -2.52
C LEU A 80 -13.91 0.13 -3.18
N SER A 81 -14.76 0.84 -3.93
CA SER A 81 -14.40 2.16 -4.50
C SER A 81 -14.17 3.21 -3.41
N GLY A 82 -14.97 3.21 -2.35
CA GLY A 82 -14.83 4.09 -1.19
C GLY A 82 -13.49 3.92 -0.46
N ILE A 83 -13.07 2.67 -0.28
CA ILE A 83 -11.77 2.28 0.28
C ILE A 83 -10.64 2.73 -0.65
N ALA A 84 -10.72 2.40 -1.94
CA ALA A 84 -9.65 2.65 -2.91
C ALA A 84 -9.34 4.14 -3.10
N LEU A 85 -10.36 5.00 -3.00
CA LEU A 85 -10.26 6.45 -3.18
C LEU A 85 -10.01 7.23 -1.87
N GLY A 86 -9.89 6.55 -0.73
CA GLY A 86 -9.83 7.17 0.60
C GLY A 86 -8.64 6.85 1.46
N ASP A 87 -8.75 7.30 2.71
CA ASP A 87 -7.79 7.03 3.79
C ASP A 87 -7.94 5.61 4.39
N ARG A 88 -8.83 4.81 3.79
CA ARG A 88 -9.12 3.41 4.11
C ARG A 88 -9.77 3.15 5.48
N ARG A 89 -10.04 4.18 6.28
CA ARG A 89 -10.74 4.00 7.56
C ARG A 89 -12.18 3.53 7.29
N THR A 90 -12.69 2.61 8.10
CA THR A 90 -14.06 2.06 7.93
C THR A 90 -15.10 3.18 7.86
N THR A 91 -15.04 4.14 8.79
CA THR A 91 -16.00 5.25 8.90
C THR A 91 -16.06 6.13 7.66
N THR A 92 -14.92 6.57 7.14
CA THR A 92 -14.81 7.43 5.95
C THR A 92 -15.11 6.67 4.67
N SER A 93 -14.70 5.39 4.58
CA SER A 93 -14.96 4.53 3.43
C SER A 93 -16.46 4.27 3.26
N PHE A 94 -17.17 3.94 4.34
CA PHE A 94 -18.62 3.73 4.30
C PHE A 94 -19.39 5.01 4.00
N LYS A 95 -18.95 6.15 4.60
CA LYS A 95 -19.52 7.46 4.27
C LYS A 95 -19.39 7.79 2.79
N ARG A 96 -18.23 7.52 2.18
CA ARG A 96 -18.00 7.73 0.74
C ARG A 96 -18.84 6.81 -0.12
N ALA A 97 -19.08 5.58 0.34
CA ALA A 97 -19.94 4.62 -0.35
C ALA A 97 -21.44 4.94 -0.19
N PHE A 98 -21.82 5.91 0.65
CA PHE A 98 -23.20 6.20 1.05
C PHE A 98 -23.90 4.99 1.72
N VAL A 99 -23.15 4.28 2.57
CA VAL A 99 -23.61 3.06 3.25
C VAL A 99 -23.61 3.28 4.76
N SER A 100 -24.58 2.68 5.46
CA SER A 100 -24.61 2.66 6.92
C SER A 100 -23.42 1.88 7.48
N PHE A 101 -23.03 2.13 8.74
CA PHE A 101 -21.91 1.41 9.34
C PHE A 101 -22.19 -0.10 9.49
N GLU A 102 -23.42 -0.46 9.88
CA GLU A 102 -23.82 -1.86 10.05
C GLU A 102 -23.77 -2.63 8.73
N GLU A 103 -24.35 -2.08 7.66
CA GLU A 103 -24.31 -2.70 6.34
C GLU A 103 -22.88 -2.73 5.78
N GLY A 104 -22.10 -1.66 6.01
CA GLY A 104 -20.70 -1.60 5.64
C GLY A 104 -19.88 -2.72 6.26
N MET A 105 -20.06 -2.98 7.56
CA MET A 105 -19.36 -4.06 8.25
C MET A 105 -19.74 -5.46 7.76
N LYS A 106 -21.03 -5.71 7.46
CA LYS A 106 -21.47 -6.98 6.85
C LYS A 106 -20.78 -7.22 5.49
N CYS A 107 -20.62 -6.17 4.69
CA CYS A 107 -19.91 -6.26 3.43
C CYS A 107 -18.41 -6.51 3.65
N VAL A 108 -17.80 -5.86 4.65
CA VAL A 108 -16.39 -6.09 5.00
C VAL A 108 -16.15 -7.53 5.42
N GLU A 109 -16.99 -8.11 6.28
CA GLU A 109 -16.88 -9.52 6.70
C GLU A 109 -16.88 -10.46 5.48
N LYS A 110 -17.87 -10.32 4.60
CA LYS A 110 -17.98 -11.10 3.37
C LYS A 110 -16.80 -10.92 2.42
N LEU A 111 -16.33 -9.68 2.23
CA LEU A 111 -15.19 -9.38 1.35
C LEU A 111 -13.88 -9.90 1.92
N SER A 112 -13.72 -9.90 3.25
CA SER A 112 -12.57 -10.50 3.94
C SER A 112 -12.59 -12.03 3.90
N GLU A 113 -13.74 -12.67 4.07
CA GLU A 113 -13.88 -14.12 3.87
C GLU A 113 -13.49 -14.57 2.47
N ARG A 114 -13.70 -13.70 1.48
CA ARG A 114 -13.31 -13.93 0.07
C ARG A 114 -11.87 -13.54 -0.25
N GLY A 115 -11.10 -13.07 0.73
CA GLY A 115 -9.72 -12.64 0.53
C GLY A 115 -9.56 -11.41 -0.37
N VAL A 116 -10.60 -10.58 -0.52
CA VAL A 116 -10.54 -9.35 -1.35
C VAL A 116 -9.89 -8.21 -0.56
N ILE A 117 -10.23 -8.12 0.73
CA ILE A 117 -9.70 -7.12 1.64
C ILE A 117 -9.34 -7.70 3.01
N GLU A 118 -8.42 -7.06 3.69
CA GLU A 118 -8.06 -7.35 5.08
C GLU A 118 -8.40 -6.16 5.99
N VAL A 119 -8.65 -6.46 7.26
CA VAL A 119 -8.92 -5.45 8.28
C VAL A 119 -7.66 -5.25 9.12
N GLU A 120 -7.07 -4.06 9.04
CA GLU A 120 -5.89 -3.67 9.80
C GLU A 120 -6.29 -2.84 11.03
N ALA A 121 -5.74 -3.20 12.19
CA ALA A 121 -5.82 -2.42 13.41
C ALA A 121 -4.53 -1.62 13.62
N SER A 122 -4.67 -0.40 14.14
CA SER A 122 -3.54 0.46 14.51
C SER A 122 -2.73 -0.21 15.62
N GLN A 123 -1.40 -0.12 15.52
CA GLN A 123 -0.46 -0.72 16.47
C GLN A 123 -0.35 0.09 17.79
N HIS A 124 -1.48 0.43 18.41
CA HIS A 124 -1.48 1.16 19.68
C HIS A 124 -0.85 0.40 20.84
N PHE A 125 -1.01 -0.93 20.88
CA PHE A 125 -0.52 -1.75 21.99
C PHE A 125 1.01 -1.74 22.19
N ILE A 126 1.80 -1.28 21.19
CA ILE A 126 3.25 -1.09 21.37
C ILE A 126 3.63 0.34 21.77
N THR A 127 2.67 1.26 21.84
CA THR A 127 2.83 2.62 22.33
C THR A 127 2.25 2.76 23.74
N ASN A 128 2.47 3.91 24.39
CA ASN A 128 1.89 4.19 25.71
C ASN A 128 0.45 4.73 25.65
N GLN A 129 -0.21 4.65 24.49
CA GLN A 129 -1.57 5.12 24.32
C GLN A 129 -2.58 4.11 24.88
N ARG A 130 -3.69 4.62 25.42
CA ARG A 130 -4.84 3.81 25.85
C ARG A 130 -6.01 4.06 24.89
N GLY A 131 -6.80 3.03 24.59
CA GLY A 131 -8.11 3.22 23.92
C GLY A 131 -8.23 2.68 22.50
N ASP A 132 -7.44 1.67 22.14
CA ASP A 132 -7.40 0.99 20.82
C ASP A 132 -8.80 0.71 20.23
N ASN A 133 -9.75 0.33 21.09
CA ASN A 133 -11.11 -0.05 20.67
C ASN A 133 -11.91 1.08 20.01
N LYS A 134 -11.52 2.35 20.17
CA LYS A 134 -12.20 3.50 19.57
C LYS A 134 -11.61 3.93 18.23
N VAL A 135 -10.47 3.37 17.85
CA VAL A 135 -9.74 3.77 16.63
C VAL A 135 -10.34 3.02 15.45
N ALA A 136 -10.79 3.79 14.46
CA ALA A 136 -11.35 3.21 13.23
C ALA A 136 -10.30 2.32 12.56
N LYS A 137 -10.66 1.05 12.33
CA LYS A 137 -9.83 0.10 11.59
C LYS A 137 -9.66 0.57 10.14
N LYS A 138 -8.55 0.19 9.51
CA LYS A 138 -8.31 0.42 8.08
C LYS A 138 -8.61 -0.85 7.29
N LEU A 139 -9.01 -0.66 6.04
CA LEU A 139 -9.34 -1.73 5.10
C LEU A 139 -8.29 -1.75 3.98
N LEU A 140 -7.64 -2.89 3.78
CA LEU A 140 -6.54 -3.04 2.83
C LEU A 140 -6.98 -3.98 1.72
N PHE A 141 -6.64 -3.66 0.48
CA PHE A 141 -6.79 -4.63 -0.60
C PHE A 141 -5.67 -5.66 -0.51
N THR A 142 -6.02 -6.94 -0.69
CA THR A 142 -5.03 -8.03 -0.72
C THR A 142 -4.17 -8.01 -1.98
N THR A 143 -4.60 -7.32 -3.04
CA THR A 143 -3.79 -7.13 -4.25
C THR A 143 -3.75 -5.67 -4.71
N PRO A 144 -2.59 -5.18 -5.18
CA PRO A 144 -2.49 -3.86 -5.81
C PRO A 144 -3.47 -3.65 -6.97
N PHE A 145 -3.65 -4.67 -7.83
CA PHE A 145 -4.54 -4.57 -8.99
C PHE A 145 -6.01 -4.39 -8.61
N LEU A 146 -6.52 -5.06 -7.57
CA LEU A 146 -7.89 -4.83 -7.09
C LEU A 146 -8.06 -3.37 -6.67
N ARG A 147 -7.11 -2.82 -5.91
CA ARG A 147 -7.17 -1.41 -5.53
C ARG A 147 -7.15 -0.49 -6.76
N PHE A 148 -6.31 -0.79 -7.75
CA PHE A 148 -6.22 -0.02 -8.99
C PHE A 148 -7.55 -0.03 -9.75
N TRP A 149 -8.17 -1.21 -9.88
CA TRP A 149 -9.46 -1.37 -10.53
C TRP A 149 -10.54 -0.51 -9.87
N TYR A 150 -10.63 -0.55 -8.54
CA TYR A 150 -11.65 0.20 -7.79
C TYR A 150 -11.35 1.70 -7.64
N ALA A 151 -10.10 2.12 -7.81
CA ALA A 151 -9.73 3.53 -7.82
C ALA A 151 -9.96 4.19 -9.20
N PHE A 152 -9.62 3.51 -10.30
CA PHE A 152 -9.51 4.17 -11.61
C PHE A 152 -10.40 3.59 -12.70
N ILE A 153 -10.88 2.36 -12.57
CA ILE A 153 -11.66 1.69 -13.63
C ILE A 153 -13.14 1.66 -13.29
N SER A 154 -13.47 1.05 -12.14
CA SER A 154 -14.85 0.87 -11.68
C SER A 154 -15.64 2.18 -11.57
N PRO A 155 -15.07 3.30 -11.04
CA PRO A 155 -15.83 4.55 -10.90
C PRO A 155 -16.27 5.18 -12.23
N ILE A 156 -15.53 4.95 -13.32
CA ILE A 156 -15.74 5.56 -14.64
C ILE A 156 -16.08 4.52 -15.71
N TYR A 157 -16.66 3.40 -15.29
CA TYR A 157 -16.84 2.20 -16.13
C TYR A 157 -17.56 2.43 -17.46
N LYS A 158 -18.42 3.47 -17.57
CA LYS A 158 -19.16 3.79 -18.80
C LYS A 158 -18.20 4.22 -19.91
N GLY A 159 -17.32 5.19 -19.61
CA GLY A 159 -16.31 5.67 -20.56
C GLY A 159 -15.35 4.55 -20.97
N ILE A 160 -14.89 3.75 -20.00
CA ILE A 160 -14.03 2.60 -20.28
C ILE A 160 -14.70 1.59 -21.21
N LYS A 161 -15.97 1.25 -20.98
CA LYS A 161 -16.72 0.32 -21.83
C LYS A 161 -16.91 0.85 -23.26
N GLU A 162 -17.01 2.16 -23.42
CA GLU A 162 -17.16 2.84 -24.72
C GLU A 162 -15.83 3.10 -25.44
N GLY A 163 -14.69 2.71 -24.85
CA GLY A 163 -13.36 2.97 -25.41
C GLY A 163 -12.91 4.44 -25.30
N LYS A 164 -13.53 5.23 -24.41
CA LYS A 164 -13.22 6.64 -24.16
C LYS A 164 -12.37 6.75 -22.89
N TYR A 165 -11.04 6.87 -23.06
CA TYR A 165 -10.07 6.75 -21.96
C TYR A 165 -9.52 8.11 -21.47
N GLU A 166 -10.00 9.23 -21.99
CA GLU A 166 -9.53 10.56 -21.62
C GLU A 166 -9.74 10.85 -20.12
N GLU A 167 -10.90 10.49 -19.60
CA GLU A 167 -11.22 10.63 -18.17
C GLU A 167 -10.31 9.74 -17.30
N PHE A 168 -10.01 8.52 -17.76
CA PHE A 168 -9.10 7.61 -17.08
C PHE A 168 -7.71 8.23 -16.94
N TYR A 169 -7.12 8.70 -18.04
CA TYR A 169 -5.76 9.25 -18.02
C TYR A 169 -5.67 10.48 -17.14
N LYS A 170 -6.66 11.39 -17.23
CA LYS A 170 -6.74 12.56 -16.36
C LYS A 170 -6.81 12.17 -14.87
N ASN A 171 -7.64 11.19 -14.51
CA ASN A 171 -7.79 10.76 -13.12
C ASN A 171 -6.53 10.05 -12.60
N TYR A 172 -5.92 9.20 -13.42
CA TYR A 172 -4.71 8.47 -13.09
C TYR A 172 -3.52 9.41 -12.87
N GLU A 173 -3.25 10.33 -13.80
CA GLU A 173 -2.12 11.26 -13.69
C GLU A 173 -2.20 12.15 -12.45
N ASN A 174 -3.40 12.60 -12.09
CA ASN A 174 -3.60 13.45 -10.91
C ASN A 174 -3.37 12.72 -9.59
N ARG A 175 -3.41 11.39 -9.58
CA ARG A 175 -3.39 10.58 -8.34
C ARG A 175 -2.29 9.51 -8.32
N GLU A 176 -1.50 9.34 -9.39
CA GLU A 176 -0.50 8.27 -9.51
C GLU A 176 0.47 8.24 -8.32
N ALA A 177 0.95 9.39 -7.87
CA ALA A 177 1.89 9.50 -6.76
C ALA A 177 1.27 9.00 -5.43
N GLU A 178 0.16 9.59 -5.01
CA GLU A 178 -0.58 9.20 -3.80
C GLU A 178 -1.05 7.74 -3.88
N PHE A 179 -1.46 7.29 -5.06
CA PHE A 179 -1.85 5.90 -5.27
C PHE A 179 -0.69 4.94 -5.03
N THR A 180 0.53 5.31 -5.42
CA THR A 180 1.71 4.45 -5.27
C THR A 180 2.22 4.40 -3.82
N ASP A 181 2.06 5.47 -3.05
CA ASP A 181 2.53 5.55 -1.65
C ASP A 181 2.04 4.36 -0.82
N PHE A 182 0.76 3.98 -0.94
CA PHE A 182 0.21 2.86 -0.18
C PHE A 182 0.91 1.54 -0.47
N VAL A 183 1.08 1.17 -1.74
CA VAL A 183 1.74 -0.09 -2.12
C VAL A 183 3.22 -0.05 -1.73
N PHE A 184 3.84 1.13 -1.81
CA PHE A 184 5.22 1.32 -1.37
C PHE A 184 5.37 1.10 0.14
N GLU A 185 4.46 1.61 0.97
CA GLU A 185 4.46 1.37 2.42
C GLU A 185 4.36 -0.12 2.76
N GLU A 186 3.47 -0.87 2.07
CA GLU A 186 3.35 -2.33 2.27
C GLU A 186 4.67 -3.04 1.94
N LEU A 187 5.31 -2.69 0.82
CA LEU A 187 6.61 -3.25 0.47
C LEU A 187 7.71 -2.81 1.45
N CYS A 188 7.62 -1.62 2.06
CA CYS A 188 8.55 -1.18 3.10
C CYS A 188 8.42 -2.03 4.37
N LEU A 189 7.21 -2.46 4.74
CA LEU A 189 6.99 -3.37 5.87
C LEU A 189 7.62 -4.74 5.62
N GLU A 190 7.43 -5.29 4.42
CA GLU A 190 8.06 -6.54 3.99
C GLU A 190 9.59 -6.41 4.03
N LEU A 191 10.13 -5.30 3.52
CA LEU A 191 11.57 -5.05 3.52
C LEU A 191 12.11 -4.89 4.95
N LEU A 192 11.39 -4.20 5.82
CA LEU A 192 11.74 -4.06 7.23
C LEU A 192 11.78 -5.43 7.92
N THR A 193 10.85 -6.33 7.58
CA THR A 193 10.81 -7.68 8.12
C THR A 193 12.07 -8.47 7.72
N ASP A 194 12.47 -8.42 6.46
CA ASP A 194 13.67 -9.11 5.97
C ASP A 194 14.97 -8.52 6.53
N LEU A 195 15.05 -7.19 6.66
CA LEU A 195 16.21 -6.50 7.24
C LEU A 195 16.47 -6.89 8.70
N TYR A 196 15.43 -7.35 9.41
CA TYR A 196 15.48 -7.75 10.82
C TYR A 196 15.24 -9.26 10.98
N LYS A 197 15.55 -10.09 9.98
CA LYS A 197 15.37 -11.56 10.06
C LYS A 197 16.12 -12.21 11.22
N ASP A 198 17.26 -11.65 11.63
CA ASP A 198 18.09 -12.13 12.74
C ASP A 198 17.58 -11.67 14.13
N ASP A 199 16.87 -10.55 14.20
CA ASP A 199 16.18 -10.05 15.39
C ASP A 199 14.72 -9.73 15.03
N LYS A 200 13.95 -10.80 14.84
CA LYS A 200 12.64 -10.79 14.19
C LYS A 200 11.70 -9.74 14.78
N LEU A 201 10.86 -9.17 13.93
CA LEU A 201 9.78 -8.30 14.36
C LEU A 201 8.72 -9.15 15.08
N LYS A 202 8.51 -8.92 16.38
CA LYS A 202 7.46 -9.58 17.16
C LYS A 202 6.11 -8.91 16.91
N ASN A 203 6.14 -7.59 16.75
CA ASN A 203 4.99 -6.75 16.45
C ASN A 203 5.43 -5.71 15.43
N SER A 204 4.67 -5.54 14.36
CA SER A 204 4.95 -4.58 13.31
C SER A 204 3.67 -4.22 12.57
N GLY A 205 3.59 -2.99 12.11
CA GLY A 205 2.47 -2.50 11.32
C GLY A 205 2.40 -0.98 11.37
N LYS A 206 1.26 -0.41 11.01
CA LYS A 206 1.08 1.04 10.96
C LYS A 206 0.50 1.57 12.27
N TYR A 207 0.82 2.81 12.60
CA TYR A 207 0.19 3.53 13.71
C TYR A 207 -0.72 4.62 13.15
N TRP A 208 -1.92 4.74 13.70
CA TRP A 208 -2.75 5.94 13.54
C TRP A 208 -3.68 6.15 14.71
N ASP A 209 -3.95 7.41 15.02
CA ASP A 209 -5.04 7.85 15.88
C ASP A 209 -5.86 8.96 15.18
N GLU A 210 -6.57 9.80 15.95
CA GLU A 210 -7.33 10.93 15.40
C GLU A 210 -6.43 12.01 14.80
N ASN A 211 -5.24 12.23 15.37
CA ASN A 211 -4.34 13.35 15.06
C ASN A 211 -3.01 12.91 14.43
N ASN A 212 -2.56 11.68 14.71
CA ASN A 212 -1.23 11.19 14.39
C ASN A 212 -1.27 9.99 13.46
N ASN A 213 -0.25 9.86 12.62
CA ASN A 213 0.04 8.65 11.86
C ASN A 213 1.55 8.40 11.84
N ILE A 214 1.97 7.15 11.96
CA ILE A 214 3.34 6.72 11.66
C ILE A 214 3.25 5.58 10.66
N ASP A 215 3.98 5.72 9.55
CA ASP A 215 3.89 4.80 8.41
C ASP A 215 4.17 3.37 8.87
N LEU A 216 5.23 3.13 9.64
CA LEU A 216 5.50 1.83 10.28
C LEU A 216 6.06 2.00 11.69
N ILE A 217 5.61 1.16 12.61
CA ILE A 217 6.20 0.95 13.93
C ILE A 217 6.42 -0.53 14.17
N ALA A 218 7.49 -0.87 14.89
CA ALA A 218 7.79 -2.26 15.20
C ALA A 218 8.50 -2.43 16.54
N ARG A 219 8.40 -3.64 17.08
CA ARG A 219 9.16 -4.14 18.23
C ARG A 219 9.85 -5.44 17.85
N THR A 220 11.17 -5.50 18.02
CA THR A 220 11.95 -6.73 17.74
C THR A 220 11.86 -7.73 18.90
N THR A 221 12.34 -8.95 18.67
CA THR A 221 12.44 -9.98 19.71
C THR A 221 13.38 -9.59 20.86
N SER A 222 14.45 -8.84 20.57
CA SER A 222 15.35 -8.28 21.60
C SER A 222 14.75 -7.10 22.36
N GLY A 223 13.59 -6.60 21.94
CA GLY A 223 12.85 -5.52 22.59
C GLY A 223 13.06 -4.14 21.99
N LYS A 224 13.90 -4.01 20.95
CA LYS A 224 14.16 -2.72 20.28
C LYS A 224 12.91 -2.18 19.61
N LEU A 225 12.69 -0.88 19.76
CA LEU A 225 11.60 -0.13 19.16
C LEU A 225 12.06 0.56 17.87
N ILE A 226 11.25 0.44 16.82
CA ILE A 226 11.53 1.00 15.51
C ILE A 226 10.36 1.89 15.09
N ALA A 227 10.66 3.09 14.60
CA ALA A 227 9.71 3.92 13.86
C ALA A 227 10.24 4.18 12.44
N ALA A 228 9.38 4.09 11.45
CA ALA A 228 9.74 4.34 10.07
C ALA A 228 8.81 5.31 9.35
N SER A 229 9.39 6.02 8.38
CA SER A 229 8.67 6.83 7.39
C SER A 229 9.02 6.36 5.98
N CYS A 230 8.01 6.27 5.13
CA CYS A 230 8.06 5.72 3.79
C CYS A 230 7.62 6.81 2.80
N LYS A 231 8.49 7.22 1.87
CA LYS A 231 8.18 8.28 0.90
C LYS A 231 8.44 7.88 -0.54
N TYR A 232 7.38 7.66 -1.31
CA TYR A 232 7.48 7.42 -2.75
C TYR A 232 7.46 8.75 -3.53
N SER A 233 8.54 9.52 -3.41
CA SER A 233 8.65 10.86 -4.02
C SER A 233 9.71 10.92 -5.10
N ASN A 234 9.50 11.79 -6.10
CA ASN A 234 10.52 12.20 -7.09
C ASN A 234 11.57 13.16 -6.52
N SER A 235 11.39 13.64 -5.29
CA SER A 235 12.32 14.54 -4.60
C SER A 235 13.04 13.84 -3.46
N LYS A 236 14.32 14.21 -3.25
CA LYS A 236 15.12 13.69 -2.15
C LYS A 236 14.47 14.01 -0.80
N VAL A 237 14.39 13.00 0.06
CA VAL A 237 13.94 13.16 1.45
C VAL A 237 14.93 14.03 2.23
N LYS A 238 14.39 15.02 2.94
CA LYS A 238 15.13 16.01 3.73
C LYS A 238 15.08 15.65 5.22
N LYS A 239 15.94 16.26 6.02
CA LYS A 239 15.98 16.10 7.48
C LYS A 239 14.66 16.43 8.17
N SER A 240 13.84 17.31 7.60
CA SER A 240 12.51 17.63 8.12
C SER A 240 11.63 16.40 8.31
N GLU A 241 11.78 15.37 7.45
CA GLU A 241 11.04 14.12 7.57
C GLU A 241 11.41 13.38 8.87
N LEU A 242 12.70 13.29 9.18
CA LEU A 242 13.17 12.67 10.43
C LEU A 242 12.70 13.46 11.65
N THR A 243 12.71 14.79 11.57
CA THR A 243 12.23 15.67 12.65
C THR A 243 10.74 15.45 12.91
N ASN A 244 9.92 15.39 11.85
CA ASN A 244 8.50 15.15 11.96
C ASN A 244 8.21 13.78 12.58
N LEU A 245 8.87 12.73 12.09
CA LEU A 245 8.73 11.38 12.65
C LEU A 245 9.08 11.34 14.15
N LYS A 246 10.17 11.99 14.56
CA LYS A 246 10.56 12.11 15.97
C LYS A 246 9.52 12.87 16.81
N ASN A 247 8.95 13.94 16.27
CA ASN A 247 7.95 14.72 16.98
C ASN A 247 6.66 13.92 17.17
N THR A 248 6.18 13.24 16.12
CA THR A 248 5.00 12.36 16.22
C THR A 248 5.24 11.23 17.21
N CYS A 249 6.42 10.60 17.21
CA CYS A 249 6.77 9.58 18.21
C CYS A 249 6.65 10.11 19.65
N LYS A 250 7.18 11.32 19.91
CA LYS A 250 7.06 11.97 21.23
C LYS A 250 5.62 12.24 21.62
N GLU A 251 4.81 12.76 20.69
CA GLU A 251 3.40 13.08 20.94
C GLU A 251 2.59 11.85 21.34
N ILE A 252 2.90 10.69 20.76
CA ILE A 252 2.21 9.44 21.06
C ILE A 252 2.87 8.66 22.21
N GLY A 253 3.94 9.17 22.82
CA GLY A 253 4.68 8.49 23.88
C GLY A 253 5.36 7.20 23.42
N PHE A 254 5.83 7.16 22.18
CA PHE A 254 6.64 6.10 21.60
C PHE A 254 8.09 6.56 21.53
N GLU A 255 9.03 5.78 22.06
CA GLU A 255 10.45 6.11 22.13
C GLU A 255 11.28 5.11 21.31
N PRO A 256 11.44 5.31 19.99
CA PRO A 256 12.20 4.40 19.14
C PRO A 256 13.69 4.40 19.46
N ASP A 257 14.29 3.22 19.55
CA ASP A 257 15.74 3.04 19.53
C ASP A 257 16.31 3.31 18.12
N ILE A 258 15.52 2.99 17.10
CA ILE A 258 15.94 3.07 15.70
C ILE A 258 14.88 3.80 14.86
N PHE A 259 15.33 4.80 14.11
CA PHE A 259 14.54 5.43 13.05
C PHE A 259 14.94 4.86 11.69
N VAL A 260 13.96 4.53 10.86
CA VAL A 260 14.18 4.02 9.51
C VAL A 260 13.49 4.92 8.50
N LEU A 261 14.18 5.37 7.46
CA LEU A 261 13.57 6.11 6.36
C LEU A 261 13.70 5.32 5.06
N PHE A 262 12.58 5.11 4.39
CA PHE A 262 12.49 4.49 3.07
C PHE A 262 12.13 5.55 2.02
N THR A 263 12.75 5.47 0.84
CA THR A 263 12.42 6.40 -0.24
C THR A 263 12.67 5.83 -1.62
N LYS A 264 11.98 6.36 -2.62
CA LYS A 264 12.27 6.07 -4.03
C LYS A 264 13.56 6.73 -4.55
N THR A 265 13.79 8.02 -4.27
CA THR A 265 14.81 8.83 -4.98
C THR A 265 16.06 9.15 -4.18
N GLY A 266 16.06 8.90 -2.87
CA GLY A 266 17.21 9.06 -1.99
C GLY A 266 17.11 10.26 -1.05
N PHE A 267 18.24 10.62 -0.43
CA PHE A 267 18.29 11.53 0.71
C PHE A 267 19.18 12.75 0.45
N SER A 268 18.91 13.87 1.12
CA SER A 268 19.80 15.03 1.15
C SER A 268 21.14 14.68 1.82
N ASN A 269 22.21 15.43 1.51
CA ASN A 269 23.52 15.19 2.11
C ASN A 269 23.51 15.40 3.63
N GLU A 270 22.77 16.41 4.11
CA GLU A 270 22.57 16.66 5.53
C GLU A 270 21.92 15.47 6.26
N LEU A 271 20.93 14.82 5.63
CA LEU A 271 20.30 13.65 6.25
C LEU A 271 21.22 12.42 6.20
N LYS A 272 21.98 12.25 5.11
CA LYS A 272 22.97 11.17 4.99
C LYS A 272 24.07 11.26 6.05
N SER A 273 24.51 12.46 6.42
CA SER A 273 25.53 12.64 7.48
C SER A 273 25.03 12.27 8.87
N LEU A 274 23.73 12.08 9.07
CA LEU A 274 23.14 11.61 10.33
C LEU A 274 22.98 10.09 10.41
N LYS A 275 23.31 9.35 9.34
CA LYS A 275 23.20 7.88 9.31
C LYS A 275 24.11 7.27 10.40
N GLY A 276 23.59 6.28 11.11
CA GLY A 276 24.33 5.61 12.18
C GLY A 276 23.56 4.41 12.75
N ASP A 277 23.76 4.12 14.02
CA ASP A 277 23.08 3.01 14.70
C ASP A 277 21.59 3.29 14.94
N THR A 278 21.26 4.55 15.21
CA THR A 278 19.89 5.02 15.51
C THR A 278 19.14 5.53 14.28
N LEU A 279 19.79 5.65 13.12
CA LEU A 279 19.17 6.08 11.86
C LEU A 279 19.62 5.22 10.68
N LYS A 280 18.68 4.46 10.10
CA LYS A 280 18.88 3.66 8.88
C LYS A 280 18.15 4.29 7.70
N LEU A 281 18.80 4.27 6.54
CA LEU A 281 18.33 4.94 5.33
C LEU A 281 18.34 3.93 4.18
N TYR A 282 17.18 3.68 3.58
CA TYR A 282 17.00 2.72 2.49
C TYR A 282 16.37 3.39 1.29
N THR A 283 16.86 3.04 0.10
CA THR A 283 16.28 3.49 -1.17
C THR A 283 15.62 2.33 -1.91
N GLU A 284 15.00 2.60 -3.05
CA GLU A 284 14.41 1.63 -3.99
C GLU A 284 15.32 0.44 -4.28
N LYS A 285 16.64 0.64 -4.33
CA LYS A 285 17.61 -0.44 -4.58
C LYS A 285 17.61 -1.52 -3.50
N SER A 286 17.24 -1.17 -2.27
CA SER A 286 17.22 -2.09 -1.12
C SER A 286 16.14 -3.16 -1.26
N PHE A 287 15.09 -2.91 -2.06
CA PHE A 287 13.99 -3.83 -2.29
C PHE A 287 14.38 -5.07 -3.08
N LYS A 288 15.61 -5.13 -3.62
CA LYS A 288 16.18 -6.37 -4.16
C LYS A 288 16.21 -7.51 -3.12
N LEU A 289 16.33 -7.16 -1.83
CA LEU A 289 16.28 -8.14 -0.74
C LEU A 289 14.98 -8.94 -0.72
N LEU A 290 13.85 -8.35 -1.16
CA LEU A 290 12.56 -9.04 -1.23
C LEU A 290 12.52 -10.19 -2.26
N LEU A 291 13.50 -10.23 -3.15
CA LEU A 291 13.62 -11.25 -4.19
C LEU A 291 14.49 -12.42 -3.77
N GLU A 292 15.20 -12.29 -2.64
CA GLU A 292 16.00 -13.36 -2.06
C GLU A 292 15.09 -14.42 -1.40
N ASP A 293 15.67 -15.55 -1.03
CA ASP A 293 14.99 -16.65 -0.32
C ASP A 293 15.09 -16.49 1.20
#